data_AF-A0AAD7JJ09-F1
#
_entry.id   AF-A0AAD7JJ09-F1
#
_cell.length_a   1.000
_cell.length_b   1.000
_cell.length_c   1.000
_cell.angle_alpha   90.00
_cell.angle_beta   90.00
_cell.angle_gamma   90.00
#
_symmetry.space_group_name_H-M   'P 1'
#
loop_
_entity.id
_entity.type
_entity.pdbx_description
1 polymer ?
#
loop_
_entity_poly.entity_id
_entity_poly.type
_entity_poly.pdbx_seq_one_letter_code
_entity_poly.pdbx_strand_id
1 'polypeptide(L)'
;MPPVSIHASTVLYGINEIPARSLRILVMGKSGAGKSALINAVFGVEGATAVSHRTPGKHDINKPLTFPGNDRIVIHDSQGFEGGEGSDGNVQKVLDFIELRSKQPALSDQLHAIWVCAQIPFAGSRMFEIGVERILQRYQGTLPIIVVFTKLDILREKEEVRLEKVLQQRDEELEDEEFDAQVDAAVDEGVQELCVKPLQALSLDYRWIATSTIRQPRFKKTITDLVQLALEVTNMEKVWIEMAIAQRSSAKASIEASIRIGRKRYWRGLLSDIFLGFSMRSVLEVLQHDIVNVWNMHDPENYLNCPEFLSLVSVLVEDISDEARNKYPFTEKAVQAIIEHPSSIIIAGPTAIVVLFAEWVRGTFKQTKSSLRCLTAFIIDLTLTMDTLFYLILFRGHPPITIRLINQALRIYQAKKTVVHNSIRTWADGLHTFTHLDVDVVIKKIADIISENSVNPEQWEMREEDLDEAWMTMDALRDL
;
A
#
# COMPACT_ATOMS: atom_id res chain seq x y z
N MET A 1 -18.53 23.96 -26.32
CA MET A 1 -17.20 23.39 -26.04
C MET A 1 -17.32 22.61 -24.75
N PRO A 2 -16.83 21.36 -24.64
CA PRO A 2 -16.86 20.63 -23.38
C PRO A 2 -16.03 21.40 -22.32
N PRO A 3 -16.37 21.32 -21.03
CA PRO A 3 -15.63 22.00 -19.98
C PRO A 3 -14.16 21.57 -19.97
N VAL A 4 -13.27 22.53 -19.75
CA VAL A 4 -11.79 22.38 -19.79
C VAL A 4 -11.29 21.26 -18.86
N SER A 5 -12.00 20.97 -17.77
CA SER A 5 -11.73 19.85 -16.86
C SER A 5 -11.84 18.49 -17.59
N ILE A 6 -12.83 18.30 -18.46
CA ILE A 6 -12.99 17.06 -19.23
C ILE A 6 -11.86 16.94 -20.25
N HIS A 7 -11.34 18.04 -20.81
CA HIS A 7 -10.22 17.97 -21.76
C HIS A 7 -8.88 17.69 -21.06
N ALA A 8 -8.63 18.28 -19.89
CA ALA A 8 -7.47 17.97 -19.05
C ALA A 8 -7.50 16.52 -18.56
N SER A 9 -8.66 16.07 -18.05
CA SER A 9 -8.91 14.67 -17.72
C SER A 9 -8.79 13.79 -18.97
N THR A 10 -9.31 14.15 -20.15
CA THR A 10 -9.20 13.29 -21.34
C THR A 10 -7.75 13.18 -21.87
N VAL A 11 -6.93 14.22 -21.70
CA VAL A 11 -5.50 14.19 -22.08
C VAL A 11 -4.65 13.45 -21.04
N LEU A 12 -4.97 13.56 -19.74
CA LEU A 12 -4.30 12.82 -18.65
C LEU A 12 -4.78 11.36 -18.51
N TYR A 13 -6.07 11.10 -18.73
CA TYR A 13 -6.72 9.78 -18.72
C TYR A 13 -6.66 9.08 -20.10
N GLY A 14 -6.29 9.80 -21.16
CA GLY A 14 -5.93 9.23 -22.47
C GLY A 14 -4.68 8.34 -22.40
N ILE A 15 -3.95 8.39 -21.29
CA ILE A 15 -2.97 7.37 -20.90
C ILE A 15 -3.71 6.21 -20.22
N ASN A 16 -4.68 5.61 -20.92
CA ASN A 16 -5.52 4.48 -20.49
C ASN A 16 -5.98 4.55 -19.02
N GLU A 17 -7.28 4.77 -18.77
CA GLU A 17 -7.93 4.16 -17.61
C GLU A 17 -7.49 2.69 -17.55
N ILE A 18 -6.60 2.38 -16.62
CA ILE A 18 -6.28 1.01 -16.27
C ILE A 18 -7.47 0.60 -15.41
N PRO A 19 -8.34 -0.31 -15.87
CA PRO A 19 -9.42 -0.81 -15.03
C PRO A 19 -8.79 -1.29 -13.72
N ALA A 20 -9.43 -1.01 -12.58
CA ALA A 20 -8.96 -1.45 -11.26
C ALA A 20 -8.48 -2.91 -11.36
N ARG A 21 -7.15 -3.10 -11.33
CA ARG A 21 -6.55 -4.41 -11.62
C ARG A 21 -6.50 -5.19 -10.32
N SER A 22 -7.51 -6.02 -10.08
CA SER A 22 -7.47 -6.97 -8.97
C SER A 22 -6.42 -8.05 -9.21
N LEU A 23 -5.46 -8.16 -8.31
CA LEU A 23 -4.49 -9.25 -8.25
C LEU A 23 -5.18 -10.54 -7.79
N ARG A 24 -5.29 -11.52 -8.68
CA ARG A 24 -5.83 -12.85 -8.36
C ARG A 24 -4.74 -13.83 -8.04
N ILE A 25 -4.77 -14.36 -6.81
CA ILE A 25 -3.84 -15.39 -6.33
C ILE A 25 -4.63 -16.65 -6.03
N LEU A 26 -4.16 -17.78 -6.55
CA LEU A 26 -4.67 -19.10 -6.21
C LEU A 26 -3.85 -19.67 -5.05
N VAL A 27 -4.50 -20.06 -3.96
CA VAL A 27 -3.88 -20.77 -2.85
C VAL A 27 -4.27 -22.24 -2.92
N MET A 28 -3.26 -23.12 -3.00
CA MET A 28 -3.46 -24.56 -3.14
C MET A 28 -2.49 -25.39 -2.32
N GLY A 29 -2.84 -26.66 -2.11
CA GLY A 29 -2.09 -27.55 -1.22
C GLY A 29 -2.96 -28.63 -0.58
N LYS A 30 -2.31 -29.62 0.03
CA LYS A 30 -2.97 -30.78 0.65
C LYS A 30 -4.00 -30.36 1.71
N SER A 31 -4.98 -31.22 1.95
CA SER A 31 -5.85 -31.08 3.13
C SER A 31 -5.01 -31.01 4.42
N GLY A 32 -5.26 -30.02 5.27
CA GLY A 32 -4.48 -29.80 6.50
C GLY A 32 -3.11 -29.13 6.34
N ALA A 33 -2.73 -28.69 5.14
CA ALA A 33 -1.45 -27.99 4.88
C ALA A 33 -1.45 -26.50 5.31
N GLY A 34 -2.48 -26.03 6.03
CA GLY A 34 -2.49 -24.65 6.55
C GLY A 34 -2.94 -23.55 5.58
N LYS A 35 -3.56 -23.86 4.43
CA LYS A 35 -4.05 -22.86 3.45
C LYS A 35 -4.90 -21.76 4.07
N SER A 36 -6.02 -22.13 4.71
CA SER A 36 -6.97 -21.19 5.30
C SER A 36 -6.34 -20.37 6.43
N ALA A 37 -5.46 -21.00 7.24
CA ALA A 37 -4.70 -20.31 8.28
C ALA A 37 -3.73 -19.28 7.69
N LEU A 38 -3.05 -19.61 6.58
CA LEU A 38 -2.15 -18.70 5.87
C LEU A 38 -2.91 -17.51 5.28
N ILE A 39 -4.06 -17.75 4.65
CA ILE A 39 -4.92 -16.69 4.10
C ILE A 39 -5.33 -15.73 5.23
N ASN A 40 -5.80 -16.24 6.35
CA ASN A 40 -6.22 -15.39 7.46
C ASN A 40 -5.04 -14.64 8.10
N ALA A 41 -3.86 -15.27 8.19
CA ALA A 41 -2.65 -14.64 8.74
C ALA A 41 -2.10 -13.51 7.85
N VAL A 42 -2.13 -13.69 6.53
CA VAL A 42 -1.61 -12.72 5.56
C VAL A 42 -2.58 -11.57 5.30
N PHE A 43 -3.88 -11.86 5.21
CA PHE A 43 -4.90 -10.88 4.80
C PHE A 43 -5.74 -10.32 5.96
N GLY A 44 -5.46 -10.72 7.20
CA GLY A 44 -5.94 -10.04 8.41
C GLY A 44 -7.44 -10.13 8.69
N VAL A 45 -8.17 -11.03 8.03
CA VAL A 45 -9.61 -11.21 8.26
C VAL A 45 -9.85 -12.41 9.16
N GLU A 46 -10.09 -12.15 10.45
CA GLU A 46 -10.64 -13.17 11.35
C GLU A 46 -11.98 -13.67 10.80
N GLY A 47 -12.02 -14.89 10.27
CA GLY A 47 -13.24 -15.54 9.79
C GLY A 47 -13.52 -15.48 8.28
N ALA A 48 -12.62 -14.98 7.42
CA ALA A 48 -12.80 -15.03 5.96
C ALA A 48 -12.88 -16.45 5.40
N THR A 49 -12.21 -17.39 6.06
CA THR A 49 -12.33 -18.82 5.81
C THR A 49 -12.67 -19.53 7.12
N ALA A 50 -13.68 -20.41 7.11
CA ALA A 50 -14.02 -21.21 8.27
C ALA A 50 -12.87 -22.18 8.57
N VAL A 51 -12.01 -21.84 9.54
CA VAL A 51 -10.94 -22.72 10.03
C VAL A 51 -11.59 -23.80 10.89
N SER A 52 -12.09 -24.86 10.26
CA SER A 52 -12.51 -26.05 10.98
C SER A 52 -11.28 -26.95 11.19
N HIS A 53 -10.91 -27.16 12.45
CA HIS A 53 -9.74 -27.98 12.81
C HIS A 53 -9.90 -29.48 12.49
N ARG A 54 -11.05 -29.94 11.98
CA ARG A 54 -11.37 -31.37 11.88
C ARG A 54 -12.18 -31.80 10.64
N THR A 55 -12.52 -30.87 9.74
CA THR A 55 -13.22 -31.19 8.47
C THR A 55 -12.59 -30.38 7.34
N PRO A 56 -12.31 -30.97 6.15
CA PRO A 56 -11.93 -30.20 4.99
C PRO A 56 -12.99 -29.11 4.77
N GLY A 57 -12.60 -27.84 4.84
CA GLY A 57 -13.51 -26.77 4.50
C GLY A 57 -14.03 -27.01 3.07
N LYS A 58 -15.35 -27.00 2.88
CA LYS A 58 -15.93 -27.04 1.53
C LYS A 58 -15.64 -25.69 0.86
N HIS A 59 -14.44 -25.55 0.31
CA HIS A 59 -14.02 -24.38 -0.43
C HIS A 59 -14.35 -24.56 -1.92
N ASP A 60 -14.97 -23.55 -2.51
CA ASP A 60 -15.24 -23.48 -3.93
C ASP A 60 -14.24 -22.50 -4.55
N ILE A 61 -13.31 -23.04 -5.35
CA ILE A 61 -12.27 -22.26 -6.03
C ILE A 61 -12.83 -21.13 -6.91
N ASN A 62 -14.07 -21.27 -7.39
CA ASN A 62 -14.72 -20.25 -8.21
C ASN A 62 -15.29 -19.09 -7.40
N LYS A 63 -15.48 -19.27 -6.08
CA LYS A 63 -15.90 -18.20 -5.18
C LYS A 63 -14.68 -17.40 -4.73
N PRO A 64 -14.51 -16.16 -5.20
CA PRO A 64 -13.40 -15.32 -4.76
C PRO A 64 -13.59 -14.94 -3.29
N LEU A 65 -12.49 -14.98 -2.55
CA LEU A 65 -12.36 -14.31 -1.26
C LEU A 65 -11.91 -12.87 -1.54
N THR A 66 -12.79 -11.93 -1.23
CA THR A 66 -12.56 -10.49 -1.28
C THR A 66 -12.53 -9.95 0.14
N PHE A 67 -11.70 -8.96 0.40
CA PHE A 67 -11.49 -8.45 1.75
C PHE A 67 -12.13 -7.05 1.88
N PRO A 68 -12.97 -6.80 2.89
CA PRO A 68 -13.47 -5.45 3.15
C PRO A 68 -12.32 -4.45 3.31
N GLY A 69 -12.30 -3.38 2.52
CA GLY A 69 -11.20 -2.40 2.48
C GLY A 69 -10.05 -2.73 1.53
N ASN A 70 -10.12 -3.85 0.80
CA ASN A 70 -9.13 -4.26 -0.21
C ASN A 70 -9.78 -5.01 -1.38
N ASP A 71 -10.24 -4.25 -2.38
CA ASP A 71 -10.80 -4.74 -3.65
C ASP A 71 -9.73 -5.09 -4.70
N ARG A 72 -8.46 -4.85 -4.36
CA ARG A 72 -7.29 -5.02 -5.25
C ARG A 72 -6.67 -6.40 -5.15
N ILE A 73 -7.02 -7.21 -4.15
CA ILE A 73 -6.55 -8.59 -4.02
C ILE A 73 -7.76 -9.51 -3.96
N VAL A 74 -7.71 -10.55 -4.78
CA VAL A 74 -8.71 -11.60 -4.80
C VAL A 74 -8.01 -12.94 -4.59
N ILE A 75 -8.43 -13.65 -3.55
CA ILE A 75 -7.87 -14.96 -3.21
C ILE A 75 -8.83 -16.04 -3.64
N HIS A 76 -8.31 -17.04 -4.33
CA HIS A 76 -9.03 -18.26 -4.66
C HIS A 76 -8.46 -19.40 -3.81
N ASP A 77 -9.23 -19.89 -2.84
CA ASP A 77 -8.83 -21.03 -2.00
C ASP A 77 -9.31 -22.33 -2.66
N SER A 78 -8.38 -23.20 -3.02
CA SER A 78 -8.72 -24.53 -3.55
C SER A 78 -9.13 -25.48 -2.43
N GLN A 79 -9.99 -26.44 -2.76
CA GLN A 79 -10.21 -27.57 -1.86
C GLN A 79 -8.90 -28.36 -1.67
N GLY A 80 -8.65 -28.83 -0.45
CA GLY A 80 -7.47 -29.65 -0.17
C GLY A 80 -7.41 -30.91 -1.04
N PHE A 81 -6.21 -31.23 -1.51
CA PHE A 81 -5.94 -32.52 -2.14
C PHE A 81 -5.90 -33.63 -1.08
N GLU A 82 -6.53 -34.75 -1.37
CA GLU A 82 -6.53 -35.98 -0.57
C GLU A 82 -6.02 -37.14 -1.44
N GLY A 83 -5.44 -38.17 -0.82
CA GLY A 83 -5.06 -39.40 -1.54
C GLY A 83 -6.22 -40.38 -1.63
N GLY A 84 -6.52 -40.90 -2.83
CA GLY A 84 -7.58 -41.90 -3.10
C GLY A 84 -8.35 -41.61 -4.40
N GLU A 85 -9.25 -42.49 -4.84
CA GLU A 85 -9.97 -42.43 -6.13
C GLU A 85 -10.79 -41.14 -6.42
N GLY A 86 -10.92 -40.23 -5.44
CA GLY A 86 -11.48 -38.87 -5.62
C GLY A 86 -10.45 -37.75 -5.82
N SER A 87 -9.15 -38.06 -5.80
CA SER A 87 -8.04 -37.09 -5.89
C SER A 87 -8.00 -36.35 -7.23
N ASP A 88 -8.35 -37.05 -8.31
CA ASP A 88 -8.28 -36.53 -9.67
C ASP A 88 -9.30 -35.43 -9.93
N GLY A 89 -10.47 -35.49 -9.26
CA GLY A 89 -11.51 -34.48 -9.40
C GLY A 89 -11.07 -33.10 -8.89
N ASN A 90 -10.35 -33.03 -7.77
CA ASN A 90 -9.89 -31.74 -7.22
C ASN A 90 -8.69 -31.19 -8.00
N VAL A 91 -7.79 -32.05 -8.46
CA VAL A 91 -6.69 -31.66 -9.36
C VAL A 91 -7.25 -31.11 -10.66
N GLN A 92 -8.22 -31.80 -11.27
CA GLN A 92 -8.83 -31.35 -12.52
C GLN A 92 -9.57 -30.01 -12.35
N LYS A 93 -10.32 -29.81 -11.26
CA LYS A 93 -10.94 -28.50 -10.96
C LYS A 93 -9.92 -27.36 -10.89
N VAL A 94 -8.74 -27.60 -10.32
CA VAL A 94 -7.68 -26.60 -10.25
C VAL A 94 -7.07 -26.34 -11.64
N LEU A 95 -6.83 -27.40 -12.42
CA LEU A 95 -6.36 -27.27 -13.80
C LEU A 95 -7.34 -26.47 -14.67
N ASP A 96 -8.63 -26.80 -14.60
CA ASP A 96 -9.71 -26.12 -15.32
C ASP A 96 -9.83 -24.65 -14.88
N PHE A 97 -9.69 -24.38 -13.58
CA PHE A 97 -9.71 -23.03 -13.05
C PHE A 97 -8.54 -22.19 -13.58
N ILE A 98 -7.32 -22.72 -13.55
CA ILE A 98 -6.14 -22.00 -14.06
C ILE A 98 -6.31 -21.74 -15.56
N GLU A 99 -6.79 -22.71 -16.34
CA GLU A 99 -7.01 -22.56 -17.77
C GLU A 99 -8.15 -21.58 -18.11
N LEU A 100 -9.24 -21.61 -17.34
CA LEU A 100 -10.34 -20.66 -17.48
C LEU A 100 -9.87 -19.23 -17.20
N ARG A 101 -9.07 -19.05 -16.15
CA ARG A 101 -8.54 -17.75 -15.74
C ARG A 101 -7.48 -17.22 -16.70
N SER A 102 -6.60 -18.07 -17.22
CA SER A 102 -5.58 -17.64 -18.20
C SER A 102 -6.18 -17.15 -19.51
N LYS A 103 -7.38 -17.62 -19.88
CA LYS A 103 -8.12 -17.21 -21.08
C LYS A 103 -9.01 -15.98 -20.89
N GLN A 104 -9.04 -15.37 -19.70
CA GLN A 104 -9.90 -14.20 -19.47
C GLN A 104 -9.42 -12.98 -20.26
N PRO A 105 -10.32 -12.22 -20.91
CA PRO A 105 -9.95 -11.06 -21.71
C PRO A 105 -9.51 -9.88 -20.84
N ALA A 106 -10.11 -9.72 -19.66
CA ALA A 106 -9.73 -8.69 -18.70
C ALA A 106 -8.56 -9.16 -17.84
N LEU A 107 -7.49 -8.37 -17.79
CA LEU A 107 -6.31 -8.68 -16.97
C LEU A 107 -6.64 -8.81 -15.48
N SER A 108 -7.61 -8.03 -14.98
CA SER A 108 -8.13 -8.15 -13.61
C SER A 108 -8.77 -9.52 -13.32
N ASP A 109 -9.23 -10.22 -14.35
CA ASP A 109 -9.87 -11.53 -14.23
C ASP A 109 -8.93 -12.71 -14.47
N GLN A 110 -7.71 -12.43 -14.94
CA GLN A 110 -6.67 -13.44 -15.12
C GLN A 110 -6.05 -13.87 -13.79
N LEU A 111 -5.51 -15.08 -13.74
CA LEU A 111 -4.75 -15.57 -12.60
C LEU A 111 -3.32 -15.04 -12.67
N HIS A 112 -2.80 -14.50 -11.57
CA HIS A 112 -1.51 -13.80 -11.58
C HIS A 112 -0.41 -14.52 -10.81
N ALA A 113 -0.78 -15.30 -9.79
CA ALA A 113 0.17 -16.11 -9.04
C ALA A 113 -0.50 -17.34 -8.43
N ILE A 114 0.31 -18.35 -8.14
CA ILE A 114 -0.09 -19.55 -7.43
C ILE A 114 0.78 -19.68 -6.18
N TRP A 115 0.13 -19.78 -5.01
CA TRP A 115 0.78 -20.11 -3.76
C TRP A 115 0.49 -21.57 -3.43
N VAL A 116 1.54 -22.37 -3.28
CA VAL A 116 1.45 -23.79 -2.96
C VAL A 116 1.86 -24.00 -1.51
N CYS A 117 0.88 -24.17 -0.63
CA CYS A 117 1.10 -24.55 0.76
C CYS A 117 1.57 -26.01 0.82
N ALA A 118 2.84 -26.19 1.15
CA ALA A 118 3.45 -27.47 1.46
C ALA A 118 3.61 -27.57 2.98
N GLN A 119 3.12 -28.65 3.59
CA GLN A 119 3.44 -28.88 5.00
C GLN A 119 4.88 -29.37 5.09
N ILE A 120 5.67 -28.82 6.03
CA ILE A 120 7.01 -29.35 6.31
C ILE A 120 6.88 -30.85 6.63
N PRO A 121 7.58 -31.74 5.89
CA PRO A 121 7.42 -33.18 6.05
C PRO A 121 7.76 -33.64 7.46
N PHE A 122 6.80 -34.30 8.12
CA PHE A 122 7.02 -34.97 9.40
C PHE A 122 6.77 -36.47 9.25
N ALA A 123 7.58 -37.29 9.92
CA ALA A 123 7.42 -38.75 9.99
C ALA A 123 7.32 -39.47 8.62
N GLY A 124 8.08 -39.00 7.62
CA GLY A 124 8.10 -39.61 6.29
C GLY A 124 6.89 -39.31 5.39
N SER A 125 6.08 -38.31 5.76
CA SER A 125 5.03 -37.79 4.85
C SER A 125 5.64 -37.20 3.57
N ARG A 126 4.94 -37.35 2.44
CA ARG A 126 5.34 -36.70 1.18
C ARG A 126 5.10 -35.20 1.27
N MET A 127 6.02 -34.41 0.71
CA MET A 127 5.92 -32.95 0.62
C MET A 127 4.76 -32.52 -0.28
N PHE A 128 4.64 -33.16 -1.44
CA PHE A 128 3.59 -32.91 -2.41
C PHE A 128 2.82 -34.20 -2.71
N GLU A 129 1.52 -34.05 -2.97
CA GLU A 129 0.75 -35.11 -3.63
C GLU A 129 1.05 -35.08 -5.14
N ILE A 130 0.91 -36.22 -5.82
CA ILE A 130 1.19 -36.36 -7.27
C ILE A 130 0.42 -35.31 -8.09
N GLY A 131 -0.81 -34.98 -7.67
CA GLY A 131 -1.61 -33.94 -8.29
C GLY A 131 -1.02 -32.53 -8.19
N VAL A 132 -0.36 -32.20 -7.07
CA VAL A 132 0.32 -30.90 -6.88
C VAL A 132 1.57 -30.83 -7.74
N GLU A 133 2.38 -31.90 -7.78
CA GLU A 133 3.57 -31.98 -8.62
C GLU A 133 3.23 -31.80 -10.10
N ARG A 134 2.12 -32.41 -10.56
CA ARG A 134 1.61 -32.23 -11.93
C ARG A 134 1.26 -30.78 -12.26
N ILE A 135 0.68 -30.04 -11.31
CA ILE A 135 0.33 -28.62 -11.48
C ILE A 135 1.61 -27.76 -11.51
N LEU A 136 2.55 -28.03 -10.59
CA LEU A 136 3.86 -27.36 -10.56
C LEU A 136 4.56 -27.49 -11.92
N GLN A 137 4.76 -28.72 -12.39
CA GLN A 137 5.43 -29.02 -13.66
C GLN A 137 4.70 -28.40 -14.87
N ARG A 138 3.37 -28.43 -14.89
CA ARG A 138 2.59 -27.92 -16.04
C ARG A 138 2.65 -26.40 -16.19
N TYR A 139 2.72 -25.66 -15.08
CA TYR A 139 2.66 -24.19 -15.08
C TYR A 139 3.99 -23.52 -14.72
N GLN A 140 5.06 -24.28 -14.55
CA GLN A 140 6.41 -23.76 -14.41
C GLN A 140 6.74 -22.80 -15.56
N GLY A 141 7.22 -21.60 -15.22
CA GLY A 141 7.57 -20.55 -16.19
C GLY A 141 6.37 -19.88 -16.89
N THR A 142 5.15 -20.37 -16.70
CA THR A 142 3.92 -19.75 -17.25
C THR A 142 3.29 -18.77 -16.27
N LEU A 143 3.29 -19.14 -14.98
CA LEU A 143 2.80 -18.29 -13.90
C LEU A 143 3.84 -18.24 -12.76
N PRO A 144 3.94 -17.10 -12.05
CA PRO A 144 4.59 -17.01 -10.75
C PRO A 144 4.06 -18.09 -9.78
N ILE A 145 4.92 -19.02 -9.38
CA ILE A 145 4.62 -20.04 -8.38
C ILE A 145 5.52 -19.82 -7.16
N ILE A 146 4.89 -19.72 -5.98
CA ILE A 146 5.58 -19.61 -4.70
C ILE A 146 5.21 -20.80 -3.84
N VAL A 147 6.22 -21.55 -3.40
CA VAL A 147 6.03 -22.65 -2.47
C VAL A 147 6.14 -22.13 -1.04
N VAL A 148 5.08 -22.30 -0.27
CA VAL A 148 5.02 -21.86 1.13
C VAL A 148 5.12 -23.09 2.03
N PHE A 149 6.29 -23.31 2.62
CA PHE A 149 6.47 -24.34 3.64
C PHE A 149 5.82 -23.89 4.94
N THR A 150 4.80 -24.63 5.37
CA THR A 150 3.96 -24.32 6.52
C THR A 150 4.29 -25.21 7.71
N LYS A 151 3.87 -24.78 8.90
CA LYS A 151 4.10 -25.47 10.17
C LYS A 151 5.56 -25.42 10.63
N LEU A 152 6.25 -24.30 10.36
CA LEU A 152 7.62 -24.05 10.83
C LEU A 152 7.74 -24.11 12.36
N ASP A 153 6.68 -23.71 13.07
CA ASP A 153 6.53 -23.86 14.52
C ASP A 153 6.72 -25.30 15.00
N ILE A 154 6.15 -26.28 14.29
CA ILE A 154 6.28 -27.70 14.66
C ILE A 154 7.70 -28.20 14.43
N LEU A 155 8.39 -27.71 13.39
CA LEU A 155 9.80 -28.04 13.18
C LEU A 155 10.65 -27.47 14.31
N ARG A 156 10.43 -26.20 14.66
CA ARG A 156 11.14 -25.54 15.76
C ARG A 156 10.94 -26.25 17.09
N GLU A 157 9.69 -26.53 17.47
CA GLU A 157 9.38 -27.26 18.71
C GLU A 157 10.11 -28.60 18.79
N LYS A 158 10.24 -29.31 17.67
CA LYS A 158 11.00 -30.57 17.62
C LYS A 158 12.49 -30.38 17.83
N GLU A 159 13.09 -29.33 17.25
CA GLU A 159 14.50 -29.03 17.45
C GLU A 159 14.78 -28.50 18.85
N GLU A 160 13.87 -27.71 19.45
CA GLU A 160 13.92 -27.30 20.85
C GLU A 160 13.97 -28.53 21.77
N VAL A 161 13.01 -29.45 21.63
CA VAL A 161 12.96 -30.70 22.41
C VAL A 161 14.18 -31.61 22.13
N ARG A 162 14.74 -31.58 20.92
CA ARG A 162 15.93 -32.35 20.57
C ARG A 162 17.16 -31.79 21.27
N LEU A 163 17.35 -30.47 21.25
CA LEU A 163 18.48 -29.80 21.86
C LEU A 163 18.43 -29.94 23.39
N GLU A 164 17.27 -29.73 24.01
CA GLU A 164 17.07 -29.96 25.45
C GLU A 164 17.52 -31.36 25.88
N LYS A 165 17.16 -32.40 25.12
CA LYS A 165 17.57 -33.78 25.43
C LYS A 165 19.08 -33.97 25.30
N VAL A 166 19.73 -33.33 24.33
CA VAL A 166 21.18 -33.41 24.15
C VAL A 166 21.91 -32.73 25.30
N LEU A 167 21.44 -31.56 25.72
CA LEU A 167 22.01 -30.81 26.85
C LEU A 167 21.83 -31.56 28.17
N GLN A 168 20.64 -32.11 28.42
CA GLN A 168 20.38 -32.96 29.60
C GLN A 168 21.27 -34.21 29.64
N GLN A 169 21.57 -34.82 28.49
CA GLN A 169 22.48 -35.97 28.42
C GLN A 169 23.94 -35.61 28.69
N ARG A 170 24.32 -34.36 28.44
CA ARG A 170 25.67 -33.84 28.64
C ARG A 170 25.85 -33.15 29.99
N ASP A 171 24.78 -32.96 30.75
CA ASP A 171 24.77 -32.16 31.98
C ASP A 171 25.25 -30.72 31.73
N GLU A 172 24.86 -30.17 30.58
CA GLU A 172 25.19 -28.82 30.11
C GLU A 172 23.93 -27.93 30.18
N GLU A 173 24.11 -26.67 30.54
CA GLU A 173 23.08 -25.62 30.43
C GLU A 173 23.61 -24.51 29.52
N LEU A 174 22.76 -24.03 28.62
CA LEU A 174 23.05 -22.89 27.75
C LEU A 174 22.27 -21.68 28.24
N GLU A 175 22.81 -20.49 27.99
CA GLU A 175 22.05 -19.25 28.12
C GLU A 175 20.95 -19.20 27.05
N ASP A 176 19.83 -18.54 27.34
CA ASP A 176 18.64 -18.50 26.47
C ASP A 176 18.96 -18.04 25.04
N GLU A 177 19.83 -17.04 24.88
CA GLU A 177 20.23 -16.52 23.56
C GLU A 177 21.04 -17.55 22.74
N GLU A 178 21.94 -18.29 23.39
CA GLU A 178 22.74 -19.31 22.73
C GLU A 178 21.88 -20.55 22.37
N PHE A 179 20.95 -20.91 23.26
CA PHE A 179 19.97 -21.95 22.98
C PHE A 179 19.11 -21.61 21.77
N ASP A 180 18.51 -20.40 21.73
CA ASP A 180 17.68 -19.95 20.61
C ASP A 180 18.49 -19.89 19.29
N ALA A 181 19.75 -19.46 19.33
CA ALA A 181 20.62 -19.42 18.15
C ALA A 181 20.94 -20.83 17.60
N GLN A 182 21.18 -21.81 18.47
CA GLN A 182 21.41 -23.20 18.05
C GLN A 182 20.13 -23.83 17.49
N VAL A 183 18.96 -23.54 18.08
CA VAL A 183 17.66 -23.97 17.56
C VAL A 183 17.40 -23.36 16.19
N ASP A 184 17.62 -22.06 16.01
CA ASP A 184 17.43 -21.38 14.73
C ASP A 184 18.31 -21.98 13.62
N ALA A 185 19.59 -22.26 13.93
CA ALA A 185 20.50 -22.93 12.99
C ALA A 185 20.03 -24.35 12.62
N ALA A 186 19.55 -25.13 13.59
CA ALA A 186 19.02 -26.47 13.36
C ALA A 186 17.71 -26.45 12.55
N VAL A 187 16.85 -25.45 12.78
CA VAL A 187 15.62 -25.25 12.01
C VAL A 187 15.95 -24.88 10.58
N ASP A 188 16.91 -23.98 10.34
CA ASP A 188 17.37 -23.61 9.01
C ASP A 188 17.93 -24.82 8.25
N GLU A 189 18.77 -25.63 8.90
CA GLU A 189 19.25 -26.90 8.34
C GLU A 189 18.10 -27.86 8.03
N GLY A 190 17.16 -28.01 8.97
CA GLY A 190 15.96 -28.84 8.79
C GLY A 190 15.10 -28.41 7.62
N VAL A 191 14.89 -27.10 7.41
CA VAL A 191 14.19 -26.56 6.24
C VAL A 191 14.97 -26.87 4.96
N GLN A 192 16.30 -26.70 4.96
CA GLN A 192 17.11 -27.01 3.78
C GLN A 192 17.01 -28.49 3.38
N GLU A 193 17.19 -29.42 4.32
CA GLU A 193 17.18 -30.85 4.05
C GLU A 193 15.78 -31.38 3.72
N LEU A 194 14.77 -31.01 4.52
CA LEU A 194 13.42 -31.57 4.39
C LEU A 194 12.60 -30.90 3.30
N CYS A 195 12.89 -29.64 2.98
CA CYS A 195 12.03 -28.80 2.14
C CYS A 195 12.72 -28.31 0.87
N VAL A 196 13.88 -27.67 0.99
CA VAL A 196 14.53 -26.98 -0.13
C VAL A 196 15.15 -27.97 -1.10
N LYS A 197 15.94 -28.95 -0.62
CA LYS A 197 16.57 -29.95 -1.50
C LYS A 197 15.55 -30.76 -2.31
N PRO A 198 14.44 -31.29 -1.74
CA PRO A 198 13.45 -31.99 -2.55
C PRO A 198 12.71 -31.06 -3.52
N LEU A 199 12.48 -29.78 -3.17
CA LEU A 199 11.91 -28.81 -4.11
C LEU A 199 12.86 -28.52 -5.27
N GLN A 200 14.15 -28.36 -5.00
CA GLN A 200 15.19 -28.14 -6.02
C GLN A 200 15.34 -29.35 -6.96
N ALA A 201 15.11 -30.56 -6.46
CA ALA A 201 15.06 -31.76 -7.29
C ALA A 201 13.88 -31.76 -8.29
N LEU A 202 12.80 -31.02 -8.00
CA LEU A 202 11.72 -30.77 -8.97
C LEU A 202 12.08 -29.65 -9.95
N SER A 203 12.57 -28.51 -9.43
CA SER A 203 13.13 -27.41 -10.23
C SER A 203 13.88 -26.41 -9.36
N LEU A 204 14.96 -25.86 -9.90
CA LEU A 204 15.74 -24.79 -9.27
C LEU A 204 15.04 -23.42 -9.31
N ASP A 205 14.03 -23.26 -10.18
CA ASP A 205 13.39 -21.95 -10.43
C ASP A 205 12.26 -21.63 -9.44
N TYR A 206 11.84 -22.60 -8.61
CA TYR A 206 10.77 -22.36 -7.65
C TYR A 206 11.24 -21.45 -6.52
N ARG A 207 10.51 -20.35 -6.36
CA ARG A 207 10.67 -19.44 -5.23
C ARG A 207 9.92 -20.01 -4.04
N TRP A 208 10.52 -19.95 -2.85
CA TRP A 208 9.96 -20.58 -1.67
C TRP A 208 10.18 -19.75 -0.42
N ILE A 209 9.35 -20.00 0.59
CA ILE A 209 9.52 -19.46 1.93
C ILE A 209 8.96 -20.43 2.98
N ALA A 210 9.60 -20.49 4.15
CA ALA A 210 9.08 -21.21 5.32
C ALA A 210 8.42 -20.25 6.31
N THR A 211 7.24 -20.62 6.81
CA THR A 211 6.47 -19.78 7.73
C THR A 211 5.58 -20.59 8.67
N SER A 212 5.10 -19.92 9.72
CA SER A 212 4.07 -20.41 10.62
C SER A 212 2.93 -19.40 10.72
N THR A 213 1.71 -19.91 10.88
CA THR A 213 0.50 -19.12 11.09
C THR A 213 0.19 -18.87 12.57
N ILE A 214 1.07 -19.33 13.48
CA ILE A 214 0.92 -19.06 14.92
C ILE A 214 1.28 -17.59 15.19
N ARG A 215 0.49 -16.94 16.07
CA ARG A 215 0.68 -15.55 16.52
C ARG A 215 1.88 -15.39 17.47
N GLN A 216 3.07 -15.82 17.06
CA GLN A 216 4.31 -15.51 17.76
C GLN A 216 5.06 -14.38 17.02
N PRO A 217 5.63 -13.40 17.74
CA PRO A 217 6.35 -12.27 17.13
C PRO A 217 7.44 -12.70 16.13
N ARG A 218 8.13 -13.81 16.41
CA ARG A 218 9.18 -14.39 15.56
C ARG A 218 8.70 -14.80 14.15
N PHE A 219 7.47 -15.30 14.03
CA PHE A 219 6.92 -15.72 12.73
C PHE A 219 6.28 -14.57 11.94
N LYS A 220 6.00 -13.43 12.59
CA LYS A 220 5.51 -12.22 11.91
C LYS A 220 6.44 -11.77 10.78
N LYS A 221 7.76 -11.87 10.99
CA LYS A 221 8.77 -11.57 9.98
C LYS A 221 8.64 -12.48 8.74
N THR A 222 8.48 -13.78 8.94
CA THR A 222 8.34 -14.75 7.82
C THR A 222 7.09 -14.51 6.97
N ILE A 223 5.99 -14.03 7.57
CA ILE A 223 4.78 -13.64 6.85
C ILE A 223 5.02 -12.36 6.03
N THR A 224 5.73 -11.38 6.59
CA THR A 224 6.17 -10.18 5.85
C THR A 224 7.07 -10.55 4.68
N ASP A 225 8.02 -11.45 4.89
CA ASP A 225 8.94 -11.93 3.86
C ASP A 225 8.20 -12.69 2.75
N LEU A 226 7.12 -13.42 3.06
CA LEU A 226 6.26 -14.08 2.07
C LEU A 226 5.57 -13.04 1.17
N VAL A 227 5.07 -11.96 1.78
CA VAL A 227 4.47 -10.86 1.03
C VAL A 227 5.51 -10.21 0.14
N GLN A 228 6.71 -9.92 0.66
CA GLN A 228 7.80 -9.35 -0.14
C GLN A 228 8.20 -10.28 -1.30
N LEU A 229 8.32 -11.58 -1.05
CA LEU A 229 8.61 -12.56 -2.09
C LEU A 229 7.50 -12.58 -3.15
N ALA A 230 6.23 -12.52 -2.75
CA ALA A 230 5.11 -12.44 -3.67
C ALA A 230 5.15 -11.17 -4.53
N LEU A 231 5.60 -10.06 -3.98
CA LEU A 231 5.83 -8.81 -4.72
C LEU A 231 6.97 -8.93 -5.74
N GLU A 232 8.07 -9.58 -5.37
CA GLU A 232 9.23 -9.78 -6.25
C GLU A 232 8.92 -10.71 -7.43
N VAL A 233 8.27 -11.85 -7.16
CA VAL A 233 8.07 -12.92 -8.15
C VAL A 233 6.94 -12.61 -9.13
N THR A 234 5.98 -11.77 -8.73
CA THR A 234 4.90 -11.37 -9.64
C THR A 234 5.33 -10.42 -10.76
N ASN A 235 6.59 -9.96 -10.78
CA ASN A 235 7.25 -9.09 -11.79
C ASN A 235 6.29 -8.26 -12.67
N MET A 236 5.37 -7.59 -12.00
CA MET A 236 4.35 -6.74 -12.59
C MET A 236 4.47 -5.44 -11.82
N GLU A 237 5.34 -4.56 -12.31
CA GLU A 237 5.54 -3.19 -11.81
C GLU A 237 4.23 -2.38 -11.62
N LYS A 238 3.11 -2.84 -12.20
CA LYS A 238 1.76 -2.27 -12.04
C LYS A 238 0.94 -2.91 -10.92
N VAL A 239 1.22 -4.16 -10.53
CA VAL A 239 0.57 -4.88 -9.43
C VAL A 239 1.17 -4.49 -8.08
N TRP A 240 2.45 -4.13 -8.03
CA TRP A 240 3.11 -3.64 -6.82
C TRP A 240 2.45 -2.37 -6.26
N ILE A 241 2.01 -1.45 -7.13
CA ILE A 241 1.26 -0.26 -6.75
C ILE A 241 -0.04 -0.68 -6.05
N GLU A 242 -0.78 -1.62 -6.64
CA GLU A 242 -2.04 -2.13 -6.10
C GLU A 242 -1.87 -2.90 -4.78
N MET A 243 -0.79 -3.68 -4.67
CA MET A 243 -0.52 -4.56 -3.53
C MET A 243 0.14 -3.81 -2.36
N ALA A 244 0.95 -2.77 -2.62
CA ALA A 244 1.44 -1.82 -1.62
C ALA A 244 0.30 -0.93 -1.09
N ILE A 245 -0.66 -0.56 -1.95
CA ILE A 245 -1.88 0.15 -1.55
C ILE A 245 -2.80 -0.74 -0.68
N ALA A 246 -2.70 -2.06 -0.83
CA ALA A 246 -3.50 -3.08 -0.13
C ALA A 246 -2.95 -3.57 1.22
N GLN A 247 -1.70 -3.27 1.59
CA GLN A 247 -0.95 -3.97 2.67
C GLN A 247 -0.61 -3.11 3.92
N ARG A 248 -1.34 -2.04 4.24
CA ARG A 248 -0.85 -1.04 5.22
C ARG A 248 -0.72 -1.50 6.67
N SER A 249 0.49 -1.88 7.05
CA SER A 249 0.94 -1.99 8.43
C SER A 249 1.89 -0.85 8.87
N SER A 250 2.31 0.06 7.97
CA SER A 250 3.19 1.18 8.33
C SER A 250 3.07 2.39 7.38
N ALA A 251 3.29 3.59 7.92
CA ALA A 251 3.27 4.86 7.17
C ALA A 251 4.44 4.96 6.17
N LYS A 252 5.60 4.41 6.53
CA LYS A 252 6.81 4.38 5.71
C LYS A 252 6.59 3.73 4.34
N ALA A 253 5.85 2.61 4.29
CA ALA A 253 5.50 1.96 3.03
C ALA A 253 4.57 2.82 2.15
N SER A 254 3.66 3.59 2.77
CA SER A 254 2.73 4.49 2.07
C SER A 254 3.44 5.71 1.49
N ILE A 255 4.42 6.25 2.23
CA ILE A 255 5.32 7.31 1.76
C ILE A 255 6.14 6.83 0.56
N GLU A 256 6.79 5.66 0.66
CA GLU A 256 7.62 5.15 -0.44
C GLU A 256 6.79 4.87 -1.70
N ALA A 257 5.57 4.34 -1.53
CA ALA A 257 4.63 4.18 -2.63
C ALA A 257 4.24 5.53 -3.26
N SER A 258 3.99 6.57 -2.45
CA SER A 258 3.62 7.91 -2.94
C SER A 258 4.75 8.52 -3.77
N ILE A 259 5.99 8.39 -3.29
CA ILE A 259 7.20 8.83 -4.00
C ILE A 259 7.37 8.10 -5.33
N ARG A 260 7.17 6.77 -5.33
CA ARG A 260 7.36 5.95 -6.53
C ARG A 260 6.28 6.18 -7.59
N ILE A 261 5.01 6.36 -7.17
CA ILE A 261 3.88 6.67 -8.05
C ILE A 261 4.06 8.07 -8.65
N GLY A 262 4.41 9.05 -7.81
CA GLY A 262 4.74 10.40 -8.26
C GLY A 262 5.84 10.41 -9.32
N ARG A 263 6.96 9.72 -9.07
CA ARG A 263 8.07 9.55 -10.03
C ARG A 263 7.63 9.03 -11.39
N LYS A 264 6.70 8.06 -11.41
CA LYS A 264 6.28 7.38 -12.64
C LYS A 264 5.22 8.15 -13.44
N ARG A 265 4.31 8.86 -12.76
CA ARG A 265 3.14 9.49 -13.38
C ARG A 265 3.33 10.96 -13.69
N TYR A 266 3.46 11.78 -12.65
CA TYR A 266 3.26 13.22 -12.78
C TYR A 266 4.49 14.04 -12.41
N TRP A 267 5.44 13.54 -11.62
CA TRP A 267 6.67 14.29 -11.27
C TRP A 267 7.56 14.59 -12.46
N ARG A 268 7.63 13.68 -13.44
CA ARG A 268 8.25 13.95 -14.74
C ARG A 268 7.50 15.03 -15.53
N GLY A 269 6.18 15.06 -15.39
CA GLY A 269 5.32 16.07 -15.97
C GLY A 269 5.59 17.47 -15.43
N LEU A 270 5.89 17.61 -14.12
CA LEU A 270 6.13 18.89 -13.42
C LEU A 270 7.24 19.75 -14.05
N LEU A 271 8.17 19.12 -14.76
CA LEU A 271 9.30 19.75 -15.44
C LEU A 271 9.19 19.70 -16.97
N SER A 272 8.07 19.20 -17.48
CA SER A 272 7.82 19.06 -18.92
C SER A 272 6.78 20.08 -19.40
N ASP A 273 6.66 20.22 -20.71
CA ASP A 273 5.65 21.10 -21.33
C ASP A 273 4.21 20.58 -21.16
N ILE A 274 4.04 19.34 -20.66
CA ILE A 274 2.73 18.66 -20.54
C ILE A 274 1.76 19.45 -19.66
N PHE A 275 2.24 20.12 -18.61
CA PHE A 275 1.36 20.89 -17.72
C PHE A 275 1.15 22.35 -18.15
N LEU A 276 1.89 22.86 -19.15
CA LEU A 276 1.81 24.26 -19.57
C LEU A 276 0.40 24.61 -20.03
N GLY A 277 -0.19 25.62 -19.40
CA GLY A 277 -1.52 26.13 -19.75
C GLY A 277 -2.70 25.45 -19.05
N PHE A 278 -2.48 24.39 -18.27
CA PHE A 278 -3.52 23.88 -17.35
C PHE A 278 -3.70 24.81 -16.15
N SER A 279 -4.91 24.82 -15.57
CA SER A 279 -5.15 25.52 -14.31
C SER A 279 -4.37 24.84 -13.18
N MET A 280 -3.76 25.64 -12.30
CA MET A 280 -3.00 25.10 -11.16
C MET A 280 -3.91 24.21 -10.30
N ARG A 281 -5.15 24.66 -10.04
CA ARG A 281 -6.18 23.87 -9.39
C ARG A 281 -6.35 22.46 -9.94
N SER A 282 -6.52 22.28 -11.25
CA SER A 282 -6.73 20.95 -11.82
C SER A 282 -5.49 20.07 -11.71
N VAL A 283 -4.29 20.67 -11.71
CA VAL A 283 -3.05 19.94 -11.40
C VAL A 283 -3.08 19.48 -9.94
N LEU A 284 -3.45 20.33 -8.98
CA LEU A 284 -3.52 19.97 -7.57
C LEU A 284 -4.60 18.92 -7.26
N GLU A 285 -5.76 18.99 -7.92
CA GLU A 285 -6.83 17.97 -7.78
C GLU A 285 -6.33 16.59 -8.19
N VAL A 286 -5.57 16.49 -9.29
CA VAL A 286 -4.95 15.23 -9.74
C VAL A 286 -3.89 14.76 -8.74
N LEU A 287 -3.04 15.67 -8.26
CA LEU A 287 -2.02 15.36 -7.26
C LEU A 287 -2.62 14.85 -5.95
N GLN A 288 -3.66 15.54 -5.46
CA GLN A 288 -4.40 15.17 -4.26
C GLN A 288 -4.98 13.77 -4.41
N HIS A 289 -5.74 13.55 -5.47
CA HIS A 289 -6.39 12.27 -5.73
C HIS A 289 -5.39 11.14 -5.84
N ASP A 290 -4.31 11.32 -6.60
CA ASP A 290 -3.29 10.27 -6.74
C ASP A 290 -2.62 9.97 -5.39
N ILE A 291 -2.16 10.99 -4.65
CA ILE A 291 -1.50 10.81 -3.35
C ILE A 291 -2.45 10.17 -2.35
N VAL A 292 -3.64 10.72 -2.13
CA VAL A 292 -4.64 10.21 -1.18
C VAL A 292 -5.01 8.76 -1.47
N ASN A 293 -5.18 8.39 -2.74
CA ASN A 293 -5.43 7.00 -3.12
C ASN A 293 -4.24 6.09 -2.81
N VAL A 294 -3.01 6.61 -2.87
CA VAL A 294 -1.84 5.86 -2.40
C VAL A 294 -1.95 5.55 -0.93
N TRP A 295 -2.70 6.31 -0.12
CA TRP A 295 -2.87 6.14 1.33
C TRP A 295 -4.07 5.28 1.77
N ASN A 296 -5.04 4.95 0.90
CA ASN A 296 -6.17 3.99 1.11
C ASN A 296 -6.60 3.88 2.58
N MET A 297 -6.84 5.03 3.20
CA MET A 297 -7.34 5.11 4.56
C MET A 297 -8.86 4.92 4.49
N HIS A 298 -9.46 4.44 5.57
CA HIS A 298 -10.91 4.23 5.61
C HIS A 298 -11.64 5.58 5.68
N ASP A 299 -11.98 6.14 4.51
CA ASP A 299 -12.66 7.43 4.33
C ASP A 299 -14.00 7.25 3.62
N PRO A 300 -15.05 6.76 4.31
CA PRO A 300 -16.33 6.42 3.68
C PRO A 300 -17.02 7.62 3.02
N GLU A 301 -16.80 8.82 3.57
CA GLU A 301 -17.41 10.08 3.11
C GLU A 301 -16.50 10.83 2.11
N ASN A 302 -15.33 10.27 1.77
CA ASN A 302 -14.38 10.82 0.81
C ASN A 302 -13.90 12.24 1.15
N TYR A 303 -13.72 12.54 2.44
CA TYR A 303 -13.26 13.84 2.95
C TYR A 303 -11.87 14.22 2.42
N LEU A 304 -10.99 13.26 2.13
CA LEU A 304 -9.63 13.54 1.65
C LEU A 304 -9.57 13.92 0.17
N ASN A 305 -10.64 13.72 -0.61
CA ASN A 305 -10.72 14.15 -2.01
C ASN A 305 -11.70 15.32 -2.22
N CYS A 306 -12.25 15.88 -1.14
CA CYS A 306 -13.17 17.01 -1.24
C CYS A 306 -12.44 18.36 -1.48
N PRO A 307 -13.12 19.35 -2.07
CA PRO A 307 -12.56 20.69 -2.29
C PRO A 307 -12.12 21.42 -1.02
N GLU A 308 -12.81 21.19 0.10
CA GLU A 308 -12.52 21.78 1.41
C GLU A 308 -11.13 21.37 1.89
N PHE A 309 -10.82 20.08 1.83
CA PHE A 309 -9.49 19.59 2.18
C PHE A 309 -8.40 20.15 1.25
N LEU A 310 -8.66 20.17 -0.07
CA LEU A 310 -7.72 20.73 -1.04
C LEU A 310 -7.43 22.20 -0.75
N SER A 311 -8.44 22.97 -0.33
CA SER A 311 -8.29 24.38 0.01
C SER A 311 -7.35 24.57 1.22
N LEU A 312 -7.48 23.73 2.25
CA LEU A 312 -6.63 23.77 3.44
C LEU A 312 -5.19 23.37 3.14
N VAL A 313 -4.98 22.31 2.35
CA VAL A 313 -3.62 21.91 1.92
C VAL A 313 -2.99 23.00 1.04
N SER A 314 -3.78 23.69 0.22
CA SER A 314 -3.30 24.81 -0.60
C SER A 314 -2.82 26.02 0.22
N VAL A 315 -3.42 26.23 1.40
CA VAL A 315 -3.01 27.28 2.36
C VAL A 315 -1.69 26.94 3.03
N LEU A 316 -1.38 25.65 3.23
CA LEU A 316 -0.08 25.24 3.73
C LEU A 316 1.02 25.79 2.82
N VAL A 317 0.86 25.67 1.50
CA VAL A 317 1.86 26.09 0.48
C VAL A 317 1.96 27.61 0.27
N GLU A 318 0.99 28.39 0.75
CA GLU A 318 0.85 29.82 0.42
C GLU A 318 2.10 30.64 0.74
N ASP A 319 2.82 30.33 1.82
CA ASP A 319 4.05 31.07 2.21
C ASP A 319 5.27 30.78 1.31
N ILE A 320 5.24 29.71 0.51
CA ILE A 320 6.29 29.40 -0.47
C ILE A 320 6.04 30.12 -1.81
N SER A 321 4.81 30.52 -2.09
CA SER A 321 4.48 31.21 -3.32
C SER A 321 5.07 32.63 -3.35
N ASP A 322 5.46 33.12 -4.53
CA ASP A 322 5.91 34.52 -4.70
C ASP A 322 4.72 35.50 -4.78
N GLU A 323 3.49 35.00 -4.69
CA GLU A 323 2.27 35.78 -4.78
C GLU A 323 1.93 36.38 -3.41
N ALA A 324 1.44 37.62 -3.40
CA ALA A 324 1.23 38.37 -2.18
C ALA A 324 0.22 37.68 -1.24
N ARG A 325 0.44 37.74 0.07
CA ARG A 325 -0.55 37.34 1.08
C ARG A 325 -1.73 38.33 1.09
N ASN A 326 -2.62 38.29 0.11
CA ASN A 326 -3.88 38.99 0.23
C ASN A 326 -4.79 38.18 1.17
N LYS A 327 -4.85 38.61 2.43
CA LYS A 327 -5.90 38.19 3.36
C LYS A 327 -7.25 38.57 2.72
N TYR A 328 -8.10 37.60 2.42
CA TYR A 328 -9.48 37.84 2.03
C TYR A 328 -10.35 37.80 3.29
N PRO A 329 -10.61 38.92 3.97
CA PRO A 329 -11.70 38.94 4.92
C PRO A 329 -13.00 38.75 4.14
N PHE A 330 -13.90 37.89 4.65
CA PHE A 330 -15.29 37.80 4.22
C PHE A 330 -15.94 39.20 4.27
N THR A 331 -15.88 39.94 3.17
CA THR A 331 -16.42 41.29 3.01
C THR A 331 -17.03 41.41 1.62
N GLU A 332 -17.88 42.43 1.39
CA GLU A 332 -18.67 42.67 0.17
C GLU A 332 -17.92 42.47 -1.16
N LYS A 333 -16.59 42.60 -1.20
CA LYS A 333 -15.76 42.29 -2.38
C LYS A 333 -15.79 40.82 -2.80
N ALA A 334 -15.95 39.88 -1.85
CA ALA A 334 -16.17 38.47 -2.17
C ALA A 334 -17.52 38.27 -2.88
N VAL A 335 -18.55 39.02 -2.48
CA VAL A 335 -19.86 39.02 -3.15
C VAL A 335 -19.77 39.63 -4.55
N GLN A 336 -18.93 40.65 -4.74
CA GLN A 336 -18.70 41.26 -6.05
C GLN A 336 -17.89 40.33 -7.00
N ALA A 337 -16.88 39.63 -6.48
CA ALA A 337 -16.11 38.64 -7.24
C ALA A 337 -16.96 37.43 -7.70
N ILE A 338 -17.99 37.06 -6.94
CA ILE A 338 -18.99 36.04 -7.30
C ILE A 338 -19.78 36.45 -8.56
N ILE A 339 -20.06 37.75 -8.73
CA ILE A 339 -20.81 38.29 -9.86
C ILE A 339 -19.93 38.38 -11.12
N GLU A 340 -18.63 38.63 -10.95
CA GLU A 340 -17.72 38.90 -12.07
C GLU A 340 -17.05 37.63 -12.64
N HIS A 341 -16.85 36.55 -11.87
CA HIS A 341 -16.10 35.36 -12.31
C HIS A 341 -16.74 34.01 -11.88
N PRO A 342 -17.71 33.47 -12.65
CA PRO A 342 -18.49 32.26 -12.29
C PRO A 342 -17.71 30.94 -12.29
N SER A 343 -16.51 30.89 -12.88
CA SER A 343 -15.74 29.65 -13.11
C SER A 343 -14.87 29.21 -11.92
N SER A 344 -14.85 29.95 -10.81
CA SER A 344 -13.99 29.68 -9.65
C SER A 344 -14.70 28.99 -8.47
N ILE A 345 -16.03 28.78 -8.53
CA ILE A 345 -16.85 28.36 -7.38
C ILE A 345 -17.54 27.01 -7.68
N ILE A 346 -17.41 26.04 -6.77
CA ILE A 346 -18.28 24.85 -6.76
C ILE A 346 -19.51 25.18 -5.92
N ILE A 347 -20.69 25.12 -6.52
CA ILE A 347 -21.98 25.19 -5.81
C ILE A 347 -22.36 23.75 -5.44
N ALA A 348 -22.22 23.38 -4.17
CA ALA A 348 -22.69 22.11 -3.65
C ALA A 348 -23.93 22.32 -2.76
N GLY A 349 -25.13 22.06 -3.31
CA GLY A 349 -26.36 21.89 -2.53
C GLY A 349 -26.96 23.14 -1.83
N PRO A 350 -28.10 22.97 -1.11
CA PRO A 350 -28.99 24.07 -0.71
C PRO A 350 -28.42 25.05 0.33
N THR A 351 -27.32 24.70 1.00
CA THR A 351 -26.57 25.57 1.91
C THR A 351 -25.26 25.93 1.22
N ALA A 352 -25.23 27.09 0.56
CA ALA A 352 -24.08 27.57 -0.20
C ALA A 352 -22.86 27.80 0.72
N ILE A 353 -21.97 26.81 0.83
CA ILE A 353 -20.65 26.97 1.45
C ILE A 353 -19.69 27.42 0.34
N VAL A 354 -19.19 28.65 0.44
CA VAL A 354 -18.20 29.19 -0.51
C VAL A 354 -16.82 28.71 -0.09
N VAL A 355 -16.25 27.76 -0.85
CA VAL A 355 -14.86 27.31 -0.66
C VAL A 355 -13.92 28.21 -1.47
N LEU A 356 -13.05 28.93 -0.77
CA LEU A 356 -12.04 29.80 -1.36
C LEU A 356 -10.68 29.08 -1.39
N PHE A 357 -9.88 29.30 -2.43
CA PHE A 357 -8.51 28.78 -2.55
C PHE A 357 -7.47 29.89 -2.39
N ALA A 358 -6.24 29.54 -2.01
CA ALA A 358 -5.08 30.44 -2.01
C ALA A 358 -4.83 31.03 -3.42
N GLU A 359 -4.23 32.23 -3.50
CA GLU A 359 -4.13 32.99 -4.76
C GLU A 359 -3.36 32.23 -5.84
N TRP A 360 -2.26 31.57 -5.48
CA TRP A 360 -1.40 30.81 -6.39
C TRP A 360 -2.11 29.65 -7.10
N VAL A 361 -3.20 29.13 -6.52
CA VAL A 361 -4.01 28.05 -7.09
C VAL A 361 -4.92 28.55 -8.21
N ARG A 362 -5.21 29.85 -8.24
CA ARG A 362 -6.11 30.47 -9.25
C ARG A 362 -5.40 30.75 -10.58
N GLY A 363 -4.07 30.70 -10.58
CA GLY A 363 -3.26 30.87 -11.77
C GLY A 363 -3.28 29.65 -12.71
N THR A 364 -2.69 29.84 -13.88
CA THR A 364 -2.31 28.73 -14.78
C THR A 364 -0.91 28.27 -14.44
N PHE A 365 -0.65 26.96 -14.55
CA PHE A 365 0.69 26.44 -14.40
C PHE A 365 1.64 27.07 -15.45
N LYS A 366 2.76 27.59 -14.95
CA LYS A 366 3.87 28.12 -15.75
C LYS A 366 5.15 27.38 -15.36
N GLN A 367 6.05 27.15 -16.29
CA GLN A 367 7.37 26.60 -16.00
C GLN A 367 8.28 27.66 -15.37
N THR A 368 8.02 27.97 -14.10
CA THR A 368 8.79 28.93 -13.30
C THR A 368 9.33 28.25 -12.04
N LYS A 369 10.41 28.81 -11.47
CA LYS A 369 10.91 28.39 -10.16
C LYS A 369 9.81 28.45 -9.09
N SER A 370 8.94 29.46 -9.15
CA SER A 370 7.79 29.62 -8.26
C SER A 370 6.82 28.44 -8.33
N SER A 371 6.38 28.08 -9.53
CA SER A 371 5.43 26.98 -9.74
C SER A 371 6.02 25.62 -9.36
N LEU A 372 7.32 25.40 -9.62
CA LEU A 372 8.00 24.19 -9.17
C LEU A 372 8.09 24.12 -7.64
N ARG A 373 8.41 25.24 -6.97
CA ARG A 373 8.44 25.32 -5.50
C ARG A 373 7.07 25.02 -4.90
N CYS A 374 6.01 25.64 -5.42
CA CYS A 374 4.65 25.41 -4.93
C CYS A 374 4.19 23.95 -5.14
N LEU A 375 4.46 23.35 -6.29
CA LEU A 375 4.08 21.95 -6.53
C LEU A 375 4.89 20.97 -5.69
N THR A 376 6.19 21.22 -5.56
CA THR A 376 7.08 20.44 -4.68
C THR A 376 6.60 20.52 -3.22
N ALA A 377 6.28 21.72 -2.74
CA ALA A 377 5.71 21.94 -1.42
C ALA A 377 4.37 21.22 -1.27
N PHE A 378 3.45 21.37 -2.22
CA PHE A 378 2.15 20.70 -2.16
C PHE A 378 2.28 19.18 -2.02
N ILE A 379 3.17 18.57 -2.80
CA ILE A 379 3.42 17.12 -2.76
C ILE A 379 3.96 16.71 -1.38
N ILE A 380 4.94 17.45 -0.85
CA ILE A 380 5.57 17.16 0.44
C ILE A 380 4.57 17.38 1.58
N ASP A 381 3.90 18.53 1.60
CA ASP A 381 2.92 18.94 2.60
C ASP A 381 1.76 17.95 2.69
N LEU A 382 1.19 17.57 1.55
CA LEU A 382 0.14 16.57 1.50
C LEU A 382 0.63 15.22 2.01
N THR A 383 1.82 14.77 1.59
CA THR A 383 2.37 13.47 2.01
C THR A 383 2.64 13.43 3.51
N LEU A 384 3.19 14.49 4.10
CA LEU A 384 3.49 14.58 5.54
C LEU A 384 2.22 14.82 6.39
N THR A 385 1.22 15.51 5.84
CA THR A 385 -0.12 15.60 6.47
C THR A 385 -0.77 14.23 6.52
N MET A 386 -0.70 13.46 5.43
CA MET A 386 -1.20 12.09 5.37
C MET A 386 -0.43 11.15 6.31
N ASP A 387 0.89 11.31 6.45
CA ASP A 387 1.71 10.58 7.43
C ASP A 387 1.23 10.83 8.86
N THR A 388 1.00 12.09 9.20
CA THR A 388 0.44 12.48 10.49
C THR A 388 -0.95 11.89 10.71
N LEU A 389 -1.83 11.97 9.71
CA LEU A 389 -3.18 11.42 9.77
C LEU A 389 -3.17 9.89 9.97
N PHE A 390 -2.26 9.18 9.30
CA PHE A 390 -2.11 7.73 9.44
C PHE A 390 -1.84 7.33 10.89
N TYR A 391 -0.91 7.99 11.56
CA TYR A 391 -0.60 7.69 12.96
C TYR A 391 -1.74 8.08 13.88
N LEU A 392 -2.44 9.18 13.65
CA LEU A 392 -3.63 9.56 14.43
C LEU A 392 -4.76 8.52 14.34
N ILE A 393 -4.89 7.84 13.21
CA ILE A 393 -5.83 6.72 13.00
C ILE A 393 -5.31 5.46 13.68
N LEU A 394 -4.02 5.13 13.50
CA LEU A 394 -3.39 3.94 14.07
C LEU A 394 -3.48 3.93 15.60
N PHE A 395 -3.14 5.03 16.27
CA PHE A 395 -3.19 5.16 17.72
C PHE A 395 -4.60 5.01 18.29
N ARG A 396 -5.64 5.30 17.49
CA ARG A 396 -7.04 5.22 17.91
C ARG A 396 -7.71 3.88 17.58
N GLY A 397 -6.96 2.89 17.11
CA GLY A 397 -7.50 1.57 16.78
C GLY A 397 -8.26 1.54 15.44
N HIS A 398 -7.79 2.32 14.46
CA HIS A 398 -8.32 2.34 13.09
C HIS A 398 -9.78 2.84 12.92
N PRO A 399 -10.17 3.99 13.51
CA PRO A 399 -11.48 4.56 13.23
C PRO A 399 -11.59 5.04 11.76
N PRO A 400 -12.82 5.17 11.22
CA PRO A 400 -13.02 5.88 9.96
C PRO A 400 -12.51 7.32 10.06
N ILE A 401 -12.09 7.87 8.93
CA ILE A 401 -11.67 9.27 8.83
C ILE A 401 -12.85 10.18 9.16
N THR A 402 -12.56 11.20 9.95
CA THR A 402 -13.48 12.26 10.31
C THR A 402 -12.81 13.61 10.09
N ILE A 403 -13.61 14.66 9.88
CA ILE A 403 -13.11 16.04 9.73
C ILE A 403 -12.24 16.44 10.94
N ARG A 404 -12.61 15.99 12.15
CA ARG A 404 -11.83 16.21 13.38
C ARG A 404 -10.40 15.66 13.26
N LEU A 405 -10.23 14.44 12.74
CA LEU A 405 -8.91 13.82 12.54
C LEU A 405 -8.09 14.59 11.49
N ILE A 406 -8.74 15.04 10.42
CA ILE A 406 -8.10 15.83 9.35
C ILE A 406 -7.63 17.17 9.90
N ASN A 407 -8.49 17.90 10.61
CA ASN A 407 -8.14 19.16 11.27
C ASN A 407 -6.93 18.96 12.20
N GLN A 408 -6.94 17.91 13.02
CA GLN A 408 -5.82 17.60 13.92
C GLN A 408 -4.51 17.34 13.16
N ALA A 409 -4.57 16.55 12.07
CA ALA A 409 -3.40 16.28 11.24
C ALA A 409 -2.80 17.54 10.63
N LEU A 410 -3.66 18.42 10.09
CA LEU A 410 -3.25 19.70 9.51
C LEU A 410 -2.59 20.61 10.54
N ARG A 411 -3.13 20.72 11.76
CA ARG A 411 -2.52 21.52 12.84
C ARG A 411 -1.13 21.03 13.22
N ILE A 412 -1.00 19.71 13.41
CA ILE A 412 0.28 19.11 13.80
C ILE A 412 1.33 19.28 12.70
N TYR A 413 0.92 19.12 11.43
CA TYR A 413 1.82 19.38 10.31
C TYR A 413 2.21 20.86 10.20
N GLN A 414 1.24 21.78 10.33
CA GLN A 414 1.46 23.23 10.28
C GLN A 414 2.55 23.68 11.27
N ALA A 415 2.59 23.10 12.48
CA ALA A 415 3.64 23.40 13.48
C ALA A 415 5.06 23.02 13.01
N LYS A 416 5.20 22.05 12.10
CA LYS A 416 6.49 21.58 11.54
C LYS A 416 6.81 22.20 10.18
N LYS A 417 5.81 22.81 9.53
CA LYS A 417 5.87 23.30 8.15
C LYS A 417 7.07 24.22 7.87
N THR A 418 7.39 25.12 8.79
CA THR A 418 8.48 26.10 8.60
C THR A 418 9.84 25.46 8.28
N VAL A 419 10.16 24.32 8.91
CA VAL A 419 11.42 23.60 8.68
C VAL A 419 11.46 22.98 7.29
N VAL A 420 10.36 22.35 6.89
CA VAL A 420 10.16 21.76 5.56
C VAL A 420 10.28 22.85 4.49
N HIS A 421 9.56 23.96 4.68
CA HIS A 421 9.49 25.05 3.71
C HIS A 421 10.81 25.77 3.51
N ASN A 422 11.60 25.96 4.57
CA ASN A 422 12.95 26.50 4.46
C ASN A 422 13.85 25.57 3.64
N SER A 423 13.77 24.25 3.85
CA SER A 423 14.53 23.27 3.07
C SER A 423 14.18 23.29 1.58
N ILE A 424 12.90 23.50 1.25
CA ILE A 424 12.43 23.66 -0.14
C ILE A 424 12.95 24.97 -0.75
N ARG A 425 12.85 26.10 -0.04
CA ARG A 425 13.35 27.41 -0.53
C ARG A 425 14.85 27.38 -0.80
N THR A 426 15.65 26.94 0.18
CA THR A 426 17.12 26.88 0.04
C THR A 426 17.53 26.04 -1.17
N TRP A 427 16.87 24.91 -1.39
CA TRP A 427 17.14 24.06 -2.53
C TRP A 427 16.74 24.72 -3.85
N ALA A 428 15.50 25.19 -3.96
CA ALA A 428 14.97 25.70 -5.22
C ALA A 428 15.60 27.03 -5.66
N ASP A 429 15.97 27.90 -4.71
CA ASP A 429 16.62 29.18 -5.00
C ASP A 429 18.08 28.97 -5.45
N GLY A 430 18.74 27.89 -4.99
CA GLY A 430 20.08 27.48 -5.40
C GLY A 430 20.18 26.89 -6.82
N LEU A 431 19.07 26.66 -7.52
CA LEU A 431 19.08 26.10 -8.87
C LEU A 431 19.46 27.18 -9.91
N HIS A 432 20.65 27.07 -10.51
CA HIS A 432 21.17 28.08 -11.44
C HIS A 432 20.49 28.10 -12.83
N THR A 433 19.92 27.00 -13.31
CA THR A 433 19.19 26.93 -14.58
C THR A 433 17.96 26.02 -14.48
N PHE A 434 16.79 26.52 -14.91
CA PHE A 434 15.52 25.76 -14.89
C PHE A 434 15.34 24.88 -16.14
N THR A 435 15.94 25.27 -17.27
CA THR A 435 15.74 24.63 -18.58
C THR A 435 16.41 23.27 -18.73
N HIS A 436 17.27 22.86 -17.78
CA HIS A 436 17.97 21.57 -17.79
C HIS A 436 17.97 20.88 -16.42
N LEU A 437 16.93 21.14 -15.62
CA LEU A 437 16.81 20.51 -14.31
C LEU A 437 16.63 18.99 -14.46
N ASP A 438 17.54 18.22 -13.90
CA ASP A 438 17.40 16.76 -13.87
C ASP A 438 16.22 16.39 -12.96
N VAL A 439 15.22 15.73 -13.56
CA VAL A 439 14.02 15.27 -12.87
C VAL A 439 14.39 14.34 -11.72
N ASP A 440 15.38 13.47 -11.89
CA ASP A 440 15.78 12.54 -10.83
C ASP A 440 16.40 13.29 -9.63
N VAL A 441 16.96 14.49 -9.83
CA VAL A 441 17.45 15.36 -8.74
C VAL A 441 16.29 15.97 -7.95
N VAL A 442 15.23 16.46 -8.62
CA VAL A 442 14.03 16.97 -7.94
C VAL A 442 13.33 15.86 -7.15
N ILE A 443 13.18 14.69 -7.78
CA ILE A 443 12.53 13.53 -7.19
C ILE A 443 13.31 13.04 -5.97
N LYS A 444 14.63 12.94 -6.08
CA LYS A 444 15.49 12.59 -4.95
C LYS A 444 15.32 13.60 -3.82
N LYS A 445 15.31 14.90 -4.12
CA LYS A 445 15.17 15.92 -3.07
C LYS A 445 13.80 15.88 -2.37
N ILE A 446 12.72 15.63 -3.12
CA ILE A 446 11.38 15.40 -2.53
C ILE A 446 11.43 14.22 -1.57
N ALA A 447 12.02 13.10 -2.00
CA ALA A 447 12.14 11.90 -1.17
C ALA A 447 12.98 12.14 0.09
N ASP A 448 14.11 12.85 -0.04
CA ASP A 448 14.99 13.18 1.08
C ASP A 448 14.24 14.05 2.12
N ILE A 449 13.57 15.12 1.67
CA ILE A 449 12.81 16.01 2.58
C ILE A 449 11.67 15.25 3.28
N ILE A 450 10.93 14.40 2.57
CA ILE A 450 9.86 13.60 3.18
C ILE A 450 10.44 12.62 4.19
N SER A 451 11.53 11.93 3.87
CA SER A 451 12.16 10.97 4.78
C SER A 451 12.66 11.65 6.06
N GLU A 452 13.31 12.80 5.94
CA GLU A 452 13.87 13.58 7.07
C GLU A 452 12.79 14.14 8.01
N ASN A 453 11.58 14.42 7.49
CA ASN A 453 10.51 15.09 8.23
C ASN A 453 9.31 14.16 8.53
N SER A 454 9.41 12.88 8.17
CA SER A 454 8.40 11.88 8.48
C SER A 454 8.22 11.67 9.99
N VAL A 455 7.02 11.27 10.39
CA VAL A 455 6.66 11.08 11.79
C VAL A 455 7.45 9.91 12.39
N ASN A 456 8.19 10.20 13.47
CA ASN A 456 8.81 9.18 14.31
C ASN A 456 7.83 8.74 15.42
N PRO A 457 7.32 7.49 15.40
CA PRO A 457 6.32 7.02 16.37
C PRO A 457 6.82 6.99 17.80
N GLU A 458 8.13 6.77 18.01
CA GLU A 458 8.74 6.62 19.34
C GLU A 458 8.88 7.96 20.08
N GLN A 459 8.80 9.07 19.36
CA GLN A 459 8.97 10.43 19.91
C GLN A 459 7.63 11.20 19.96
N TRP A 460 6.51 10.54 19.66
CA TRP A 460 5.22 11.19 19.49
C TRP A 460 4.40 11.21 20.79
N GLU A 461 4.32 12.37 21.44
CA GLU A 461 3.38 12.61 22.53
C GLU A 461 2.05 13.14 21.99
N MET A 462 0.99 12.34 22.11
CA MET A 462 -0.35 12.75 21.71
C MET A 462 -0.95 13.70 22.76
N ARG A 463 -1.22 14.95 22.36
CA ARG A 463 -2.11 15.84 23.14
C ARG A 463 -3.50 15.78 22.55
N GLU A 464 -4.48 15.44 23.38
CA GLU A 464 -5.89 15.59 23.00
C GLU A 464 -6.24 17.08 22.98
N GLU A 465 -6.59 17.58 21.79
CA GLU A 465 -7.26 18.87 21.65
C GLU A 465 -8.74 18.61 21.35
N ASP A 466 -9.61 19.32 22.07
CA ASP A 466 -11.03 19.40 21.74
C ASP A 466 -11.18 20.21 20.45
N LEU A 467 -11.49 19.49 19.37
CA LEU A 467 -11.61 20.02 18.01
C LEU A 467 -13.04 19.82 17.53
N ASP A 468 -13.58 20.86 16.90
CA ASP A 468 -14.91 20.85 16.28
C ASP A 468 -15.02 19.77 15.19
N GLU A 469 -16.25 19.27 14.99
CA GLU A 469 -16.61 18.34 13.92
C GLU A 469 -16.71 19.02 12.54
N ALA A 470 -16.65 20.36 12.50
CA ALA A 470 -16.67 21.16 11.28
C ALA A 470 -15.27 21.41 10.71
N TRP A 471 -15.19 21.69 9.40
CA TRP A 471 -13.93 22.06 8.75
C TRP A 471 -13.35 23.31 9.38
N MET A 472 -12.06 23.29 9.70
CA MET A 472 -11.38 24.51 10.15
C MET A 472 -11.34 25.53 9.03
N THR A 473 -11.40 26.83 9.36
CA THR A 473 -11.28 27.89 8.36
C THR A 473 -9.83 28.03 7.91
N MET A 474 -9.63 28.53 6.69
CA MET A 474 -8.28 28.85 6.19
C MET A 474 -7.56 29.86 7.09
N ASP A 475 -8.28 30.84 7.63
CA ASP A 475 -7.70 31.83 8.54
C ASP A 475 -7.28 31.20 9.87
N ALA A 476 -8.08 30.27 10.41
CA ALA A 476 -7.68 29.50 11.59
C ALA A 476 -6.43 28.65 11.33
N LEU A 477 -6.24 28.13 10.12
CA LEU A 477 -5.01 27.40 9.76
C LEU A 477 -3.81 28.35 9.56
N ARG A 478 -4.03 29.59 9.11
CA ARG A 478 -2.98 30.61 8.92
C ARG A 478 -2.45 31.18 10.24
N ASP A 479 -3.33 31.29 11.24
CA ASP A 479 -3.03 31.90 12.53
C ASP A 479 -2.37 30.93 13.54
N LEU A 480 -2.24 29.65 13.17
CA LEU A 480 -1.42 28.63 13.84
C LEU A 480 0.05 28.75 13.42
#